data_AF-A0A7U9HTM3-F1
#
_entry.id   AF-A0A7U9HTM3-F1
#
_cell.length_a   1.000
_cell.length_b   1.000
_cell.length_c   1.000
_cell.angle_alpha   90.00
_cell.angle_beta   90.00
_cell.angle_gamma   90.00
#
_symmetry.space_group_name_H-M   'P 1'
#
loop_
_entity.id
_entity.type
_entity.pdbx_description
1 polymer ?
#
loop_
_entity_poly.entity_id
_entity_poly.type
_entity_poly.pdbx_seq_one_letter_code
_entity_poly.pdbx_strand_id
1 'polypeptide(L)'
;MEALLNQILDRLDQLHSSVGVLTSEVNEMKNQLNKIEARAGSIEARVDSIESRVNNIETNMATKDELAELRSKVDDIEAKMATKDELAELRSTVNGLQSNVNEIQAKMATKDDLVPIRQAVMEIDQIVKRIEVNQERHEHILAILSKRSIEHEASIASLRQAQ
;
A
#
# COMPACT_ATOMS: atom_id res chain seq x y z
N MET A 1 72.90 -30.39 -89.35
CA MET A 1 73.19 -29.22 -88.50
C MET A 1 71.97 -28.31 -88.41
N GLU A 2 71.38 -27.94 -89.54
CA GLU A 2 70.16 -27.10 -89.63
C GLU A 2 68.93 -27.68 -88.91
N ALA A 3 68.65 -28.98 -89.06
CA ALA A 3 67.51 -29.63 -88.38
C ALA A 3 67.60 -29.59 -86.84
N LEU A 4 68.81 -29.79 -86.28
CA LEU A 4 69.05 -29.67 -84.83
C LEU A 4 68.88 -28.23 -84.36
N LEU A 5 69.29 -27.25 -85.16
CA LEU A 5 69.12 -25.84 -84.85
C LEU A 5 67.64 -25.45 -84.80
N ASN A 6 66.84 -25.87 -85.79
CA ASN A 6 65.39 -25.62 -85.79
C ASN A 6 64.70 -26.24 -84.57
N GLN A 7 65.07 -27.48 -84.22
CA GLN A 7 64.53 -28.13 -83.02
C GLN A 7 64.91 -27.39 -81.73
N ILE A 8 66.12 -26.81 -81.66
CA ILE A 8 66.53 -25.98 -80.53
C ILE A 8 65.72 -24.70 -80.46
N LEU A 9 65.47 -24.03 -81.60
CA LEU A 9 64.63 -22.83 -81.68
C LEU A 9 63.19 -23.11 -81.23
N ASP A 10 62.59 -24.21 -81.71
CA ASP A 10 61.24 -24.61 -81.30
C ASP A 10 61.14 -24.84 -79.78
N ARG A 11 62.16 -25.49 -79.19
CA ARG A 11 62.22 -25.70 -77.74
C ARG A 11 62.42 -24.38 -76.98
N LEU A 12 63.17 -23.43 -77.53
CA LEU A 12 63.35 -22.10 -76.96
C LEU A 12 62.02 -21.32 -76.97
N ASP A 13 61.25 -21.39 -78.05
CA ASP A 13 59.94 -20.75 -78.15
C ASP A 13 58.91 -21.37 -77.19
N GLN A 14 58.93 -22.69 -77.03
CA GLN A 14 58.14 -23.41 -76.03
C GLN A 14 58.52 -23.01 -74.60
N LEU A 15 59.83 -22.89 -74.33
CA LEU A 15 60.33 -22.45 -73.04
C LEU A 15 59.91 -21.00 -72.75
N HIS A 16 60.04 -20.10 -73.73
CA HIS A 16 59.62 -18.70 -73.60
C HIS A 16 58.12 -18.59 -73.28
N SER A 17 57.31 -19.38 -73.98
CA SER A 17 55.86 -19.46 -73.73
C SER A 17 55.54 -19.97 -72.32
N SER A 18 56.21 -21.05 -71.89
CA SER A 18 56.04 -21.62 -70.54
C SER A 18 56.42 -20.63 -69.44
N VAL A 19 57.51 -19.89 -69.62
CA VAL A 19 57.94 -18.83 -68.70
C VAL A 19 56.94 -17.68 -68.65
N GLY A 20 56.32 -17.32 -69.78
CA GLY A 20 55.25 -16.33 -69.84
C GLY A 20 54.00 -16.75 -69.04
N VAL A 21 53.61 -18.03 -69.14
CA VAL A 21 52.49 -18.60 -68.36
C VAL A 21 52.83 -18.57 -66.86
N LEU A 22 54.00 -19.08 -66.47
CA LEU A 22 54.45 -19.08 -65.07
C LEU A 22 54.49 -17.67 -64.48
N THR A 23 54.96 -16.68 -65.25
CA THR A 23 54.96 -15.27 -64.82
C THR A 23 53.54 -14.78 -64.53
N SER A 24 52.57 -15.16 -65.36
CA SER A 24 51.16 -14.79 -65.18
C SER A 24 50.54 -15.47 -63.95
N GLU A 25 50.80 -16.76 -63.76
CA GLU A 25 50.34 -17.52 -62.58
C GLU A 25 50.93 -16.96 -61.27
N VAL A 26 52.22 -16.61 -61.26
CA VAL A 26 52.87 -15.99 -60.11
C VAL A 26 52.25 -14.63 -59.77
N ASN A 27 51.92 -13.82 -60.78
CA ASN A 27 51.23 -12.55 -60.56
C ASN A 27 49.82 -12.75 -59.99
N GLU A 28 49.08 -13.75 -60.44
CA GLU A 28 47.76 -14.06 -59.89
C GLU A 28 47.85 -14.58 -58.45
N MET A 29 48.80 -15.47 -58.15
CA MET A 29 49.07 -15.91 -56.77
C MET A 29 49.41 -14.73 -55.86
N LYS A 30 50.21 -13.77 -56.32
CA LYS A 30 50.53 -12.55 -55.57
C LYS A 30 49.27 -11.72 -55.28
N ASN A 31 48.37 -11.59 -56.25
CA ASN A 31 47.09 -10.89 -56.06
C ASN A 31 46.18 -11.61 -55.05
N GLN A 32 46.12 -12.94 -55.11
CA GLN A 32 45.37 -13.74 -54.14
C GLN A 32 45.94 -13.62 -52.73
N LEU A 33 47.27 -13.63 -52.58
CA LEU A 33 47.94 -13.45 -51.31
C LEU A 33 47.60 -12.09 -50.67
N ASN A 34 47.62 -11.01 -51.46
CA ASN A 34 47.23 -9.68 -50.98
C ASN A 34 45.76 -9.63 -50.49
N LYS A 35 44.85 -10.32 -51.18
CA LYS A 35 43.44 -10.43 -50.75
C LYS A 35 43.30 -11.21 -49.44
N ILE A 36 44.10 -12.27 -49.27
CA ILE A 36 44.13 -13.07 -48.04
C ILE A 36 44.64 -12.22 -46.87
N GLU A 37 45.72 -11.47 -47.07
CA GLU A 37 46.29 -10.57 -46.06
C GLU A 37 45.27 -9.49 -45.61
N ALA A 38 44.59 -8.85 -46.57
CA ALA A 38 43.54 -7.89 -46.26
C ALA A 38 42.37 -8.52 -45.48
N ARG A 39 41.97 -9.75 -45.84
CA ARG A 39 40.93 -10.49 -45.13
C ARG A 39 41.38 -10.89 -43.72
N ALA A 40 42.64 -11.27 -43.54
CA ALA A 40 43.21 -11.60 -42.24
C ALA A 40 43.15 -10.38 -41.30
N GLY A 41 43.61 -9.20 -41.76
CA GLY A 41 43.52 -7.97 -40.96
C GLY A 41 42.07 -7.57 -40.63
N SER A 42 41.13 -7.79 -41.55
CA SER A 42 39.70 -7.56 -41.24
C SER A 42 39.15 -8.54 -40.20
N ILE A 43 39.64 -9.79 -40.16
CA ILE A 43 39.24 -10.77 -39.15
C ILE A 43 39.81 -10.39 -37.79
N GLU A 44 41.08 -10.00 -37.71
CA GLU A 44 41.72 -9.52 -36.48
C GLU A 44 40.93 -8.37 -35.85
N ALA A 45 40.61 -7.34 -36.63
CA ALA A 45 39.81 -6.20 -36.14
C ALA A 45 38.41 -6.61 -35.64
N ARG A 46 37.80 -7.64 -36.26
CA ARG A 46 36.51 -8.17 -35.81
C ARG A 46 36.63 -8.97 -34.51
N VAL A 47 37.71 -9.71 -34.34
CA VAL A 47 37.99 -10.45 -33.10
C VAL A 47 38.19 -9.48 -31.95
N ASP A 48 38.99 -8.42 -32.14
CA ASP A 48 39.19 -7.38 -31.13
C ASP A 48 37.86 -6.70 -30.73
N SER A 49 37.00 -6.42 -31.71
CA SER A 49 35.67 -5.85 -31.45
C SER A 49 34.76 -6.81 -30.67
N ILE A 50 34.82 -8.11 -30.96
CA ILE A 50 34.04 -9.13 -30.24
C ILE A 50 34.55 -9.24 -28.80
N GLU A 51 35.87 -9.28 -28.59
CA GLU A 51 36.46 -9.33 -27.26
C GLU A 51 36.03 -8.15 -26.40
N SER A 52 36.09 -6.93 -26.95
CA SER A 52 35.61 -5.73 -26.27
C SER A 52 34.12 -5.82 -25.89
N ARG A 53 33.27 -6.35 -26.78
CA ARG A 53 31.83 -6.54 -26.52
C ARG A 53 31.57 -7.60 -25.45
N VAL A 54 32.33 -8.70 -25.46
CA VAL A 54 32.22 -9.76 -24.44
C VAL A 54 32.61 -9.21 -23.07
N ASN A 55 33.74 -8.51 -22.96
CA ASN A 55 34.16 -7.88 -21.71
C ASN A 55 33.11 -6.89 -21.16
N ASN A 56 32.48 -6.12 -22.07
CA ASN A 56 31.40 -5.22 -21.68
C ASN A 56 30.14 -5.96 -21.20
N ILE A 57 29.77 -7.09 -21.81
CA ILE A 57 28.66 -7.92 -21.34
C ILE A 57 28.98 -8.50 -19.96
N GLU A 58 30.16 -9.07 -19.78
CA GLU A 58 30.59 -9.67 -18.51
C GLU A 58 30.58 -8.67 -17.36
N THR A 59 30.99 -7.42 -17.62
CA THR A 59 31.03 -6.35 -16.59
C THR A 59 29.64 -5.84 -16.22
N ASN A 60 28.67 -5.86 -17.14
CA ASN A 60 27.36 -5.23 -16.93
C ASN A 60 26.23 -6.22 -16.65
N MET A 61 26.49 -7.53 -16.72
CA MET A 61 25.47 -8.53 -16.44
C MET A 61 25.28 -8.68 -14.93
N ALA A 62 24.03 -8.86 -14.50
CA ALA A 62 23.72 -9.13 -13.10
C ALA A 62 24.46 -10.39 -12.62
N THR A 63 25.06 -10.29 -11.45
CA THR A 63 25.74 -11.39 -10.79
C THR A 63 24.73 -12.36 -10.16
N LYS A 64 25.17 -13.59 -9.91
CA LYS A 64 24.35 -14.57 -9.20
C LYS A 64 23.98 -14.11 -7.79
N ASP A 65 24.87 -13.36 -7.14
CA ASP A 65 24.67 -12.86 -5.78
C ASP A 65 23.62 -11.75 -5.75
N GLU A 66 23.65 -10.82 -6.71
CA GLU A 66 22.59 -9.80 -6.85
C GLU A 66 21.21 -10.43 -7.08
N LEU A 67 21.14 -11.47 -7.91
CA LEU A 67 19.89 -12.20 -8.15
C LEU A 67 19.43 -12.98 -6.91
N ALA A 68 20.35 -13.53 -6.12
CA ALA A 68 20.04 -14.22 -4.87
C ALA A 68 19.55 -13.23 -3.79
N GLU A 69 20.17 -12.05 -3.69
CA GLU A 69 19.73 -10.98 -2.80
C GLU A 69 18.33 -10.48 -3.19
N LEU A 70 18.09 -10.27 -4.49
CA LEU A 70 16.78 -9.88 -4.98
C LEU A 70 15.72 -10.92 -4.63
N ARG A 71 16.03 -12.22 -4.80
CA ARG A 71 15.12 -13.30 -4.41
C ARG A 71 14.83 -13.29 -2.92
N SER A 72 15.84 -13.12 -2.07
CA SER A 72 15.65 -13.01 -0.63
C SER A 72 14.81 -11.80 -0.24
N LYS A 73 14.95 -10.67 -0.94
CA LYS A 73 14.11 -9.48 -0.72
C LYS A 73 12.66 -9.73 -1.12
N VAL A 74 12.42 -10.45 -2.23
CA VAL A 74 11.08 -10.86 -2.64
C VAL A 74 10.45 -11.78 -1.60
N ASP A 75 11.19 -12.80 -1.13
CA ASP A 75 10.72 -13.72 -0.10
C ASP A 75 10.36 -12.98 1.22
N ASP A 76 11.17 -12.00 1.62
CA ASP A 76 10.89 -11.16 2.81
C ASP A 76 9.67 -10.25 2.64
N ILE A 77 9.47 -9.68 1.44
CA ILE A 77 8.26 -8.92 1.10
C ILE A 77 7.03 -9.82 1.19
N GLU A 78 7.07 -11.00 0.57
CA GLU A 78 5.96 -11.96 0.59
C GLU A 78 5.61 -12.39 2.02
N ALA A 79 6.61 -12.62 2.87
CA ALA A 79 6.39 -13.00 4.27
C ALA A 79 5.78 -11.89 5.14
N LYS A 80 6.00 -10.61 4.79
CA LYS A 80 5.52 -9.44 5.56
C LYS A 80 4.19 -8.88 5.07
N MET A 81 3.76 -9.26 3.87
CA MET A 81 2.49 -8.80 3.33
C MET A 81 1.32 -9.51 4.00
N ALA A 82 0.26 -8.74 4.31
CA ALA A 82 -0.97 -9.31 4.82
C ALA A 82 -1.53 -10.34 3.84
N THR A 83 -1.84 -11.51 4.34
CA THR A 83 -2.44 -12.60 3.60
C THR A 83 -3.90 -12.30 3.29
N LYS A 84 -4.46 -13.00 2.29
CA LYS A 84 -5.88 -12.89 1.97
C LYS A 84 -6.77 -13.33 3.14
N ASP A 85 -6.30 -14.29 3.92
CA ASP A 85 -7.05 -14.83 5.06
C ASP A 85 -7.08 -13.82 6.21
N GLU A 86 -5.96 -13.17 6.54
CA GLU A 86 -5.94 -12.07 7.53
C GLU A 86 -6.87 -10.92 7.13
N LEU A 87 -6.92 -10.56 5.84
CA LEU A 87 -7.85 -9.54 5.35
C LEU A 87 -9.32 -10.01 5.42
N ALA A 88 -9.59 -11.30 5.20
CA ALA A 88 -10.93 -11.86 5.32
C ALA A 88 -11.40 -11.89 6.78
N GLU A 89 -10.51 -12.25 7.72
CA GLU A 89 -10.78 -12.19 9.16
C GLU A 89 -11.07 -10.77 9.61
N LEU A 90 -10.24 -9.79 9.21
CA LEU A 90 -10.47 -8.38 9.54
C LEU A 90 -11.84 -7.90 9.02
N ARG A 91 -12.22 -8.29 7.80
CA ARG A 91 -13.53 -7.96 7.23
C ARG A 91 -14.67 -8.58 8.05
N SER A 92 -14.51 -9.82 8.53
CA SER A 92 -15.46 -10.48 9.41
C SER A 92 -15.60 -9.73 10.74
N THR A 93 -14.48 -9.34 11.36
CA THR A 93 -14.48 -8.53 12.59
C THR A 93 -15.19 -7.20 12.39
N VAL A 94 -14.93 -6.50 11.28
CA VAL A 94 -15.61 -5.23 10.96
C VAL A 94 -17.12 -5.42 10.79
N ASN A 95 -17.55 -6.49 10.12
CA ASN A 95 -18.98 -6.81 9.99
C ASN A 95 -19.64 -7.12 11.35
N GLY A 96 -18.92 -7.82 12.23
CA GLY A 96 -19.35 -8.09 13.60
C GLY A 96 -19.49 -6.80 14.42
N LEU A 97 -18.50 -5.91 14.35
CA LEU A 97 -18.55 -4.60 15.00
C LEU A 97 -19.71 -3.76 14.48
N GLN A 98 -19.97 -3.77 13.17
CA GLN A 98 -21.11 -3.06 12.57
C GLN A 98 -22.44 -3.58 13.12
N SER A 99 -22.57 -4.90 13.27
CA SER A 99 -23.77 -5.53 13.84
C SER A 99 -23.97 -5.12 15.30
N ASN A 100 -22.90 -5.11 16.11
CA ASN A 100 -22.94 -4.68 17.50
C ASN A 100 -23.34 -3.19 17.63
N VAL A 101 -22.81 -2.33 16.75
CA VAL A 101 -23.19 -0.91 16.72
C VAL A 101 -24.67 -0.74 16.41
N ASN A 102 -25.20 -1.48 15.44
CA ASN A 102 -26.62 -1.45 15.10
C ASN A 102 -27.49 -1.92 16.29
N GLU A 103 -27.06 -2.95 17.02
CA GLU A 103 -27.77 -3.43 18.21
C GLU A 103 -27.78 -2.39 19.34
N ILE A 104 -26.62 -1.74 19.60
CA ILE A 104 -26.52 -0.65 20.59
C ILE A 104 -27.46 0.51 20.20
N GLN A 105 -27.49 0.89 18.93
CA GLN A 105 -28.40 1.92 18.42
C GLN A 105 -29.87 1.55 18.60
N ALA A 106 -30.23 0.27 18.43
CA ALA A 106 -31.61 -0.18 18.64
C ALA A 106 -32.03 -0.22 20.11
N LYS A 107 -31.09 -0.37 21.06
CA LYS A 107 -31.37 -0.52 22.50
C LYS A 107 -31.20 0.75 23.32
N MET A 108 -30.47 1.74 22.81
CA MET A 108 -30.24 2.98 23.56
C MET A 108 -31.53 3.81 23.67
N ALA A 109 -31.75 4.42 24.84
CA ALA A 109 -32.85 5.35 25.01
C ALA A 109 -32.67 6.55 24.07
N THR A 110 -33.71 6.83 23.30
CA THR A 110 -33.78 7.98 22.42
C THR A 110 -34.24 9.21 23.18
N LYS A 111 -34.12 10.39 22.55
CA LYS A 111 -34.67 11.62 23.13
C LYS A 111 -36.18 11.55 23.31
N ASP A 112 -36.88 10.81 22.45
CA ASP A 112 -38.32 10.65 22.51
C ASP A 112 -38.74 9.80 23.71
N ASP A 113 -37.96 8.77 24.04
CA ASP A 113 -38.17 7.94 25.25
C ASP A 113 -38.06 8.76 26.54
N LEU A 114 -37.36 9.90 26.52
CA LEU A 114 -37.21 10.79 27.67
C LEU A 114 -38.36 11.81 27.83
N VAL A 115 -39.23 11.97 26.83
CA VAL A 115 -40.33 12.93 26.86
C VAL A 115 -41.34 12.64 27.99
N PRO A 116 -41.81 11.39 28.21
CA PRO A 116 -42.72 11.09 29.30
C PRO A 116 -42.12 11.37 30.67
N ILE A 117 -40.82 11.07 30.86
CA ILE A 117 -40.10 11.35 32.11
C ILE A 117 -40.06 12.86 32.37
N ARG A 118 -39.71 13.65 31.35
CA ARG A 118 -39.71 15.12 31.44
C ARG A 118 -41.09 15.65 31.82
N GLN A 119 -42.15 15.12 31.22
CA GLN A 119 -43.53 15.51 31.50
C GLN A 119 -43.92 15.15 32.95
N ALA A 120 -43.62 13.94 33.41
CA ALA A 120 -43.88 13.52 34.78
C ALA A 120 -43.15 14.42 35.81
N VAL A 121 -41.90 14.82 35.52
CA VAL A 121 -41.15 15.76 36.37
C VAL A 121 -41.84 17.13 36.44
N MET A 122 -42.37 17.64 35.32
CA MET A 122 -43.13 18.90 35.31
C MET A 122 -44.43 18.81 36.10
N GLU A 123 -45.14 17.68 36.03
CA GLU A 123 -46.35 17.44 36.81
C GLU A 123 -46.06 17.35 38.31
N ILE A 124 -44.98 16.66 38.69
CA ILE A 124 -44.51 16.59 40.08
C ILE A 124 -44.17 17.99 40.59
N ASP A 125 -43.44 18.82 39.81
CA ASP A 125 -43.13 20.21 40.19
C ASP A 125 -44.39 21.03 40.49
N GLN A 126 -45.44 20.87 39.68
CA GLN A 126 -46.73 21.56 39.92
C GLN A 126 -47.45 21.04 41.17
N ILE A 127 -47.41 19.73 41.43
CA ILE A 127 -48.01 19.12 42.63
C ILE A 127 -47.29 19.63 43.88
N VAL A 128 -45.96 19.66 43.87
CA VAL A 128 -45.13 20.15 44.98
C VAL A 128 -45.49 21.60 45.30
N LYS A 129 -45.54 22.49 44.31
CA LYS A 129 -45.95 23.91 44.51
C LYS A 129 -47.33 24.06 45.14
N ARG A 130 -48.30 23.21 44.76
CA ARG A 130 -49.64 23.23 45.37
C ARG A 130 -49.62 22.75 46.82
N ILE A 131 -48.77 21.77 47.15
CA ILE A 131 -48.61 21.28 48.52
C ILE A 131 -47.98 22.37 49.38
N GLU A 132 -46.94 23.04 48.91
CA GLU A 132 -46.27 24.16 49.61
C GLU A 132 -47.29 25.25 49.98
N VAL A 133 -48.07 25.74 49.01
CA VAL A 133 -49.13 26.75 49.27
C VAL A 133 -50.17 26.26 50.28
N ASN A 134 -50.58 24.99 50.20
CA ASN A 134 -51.54 24.44 51.16
C ASN A 134 -50.94 24.31 52.56
N GLN A 135 -49.65 23.98 52.68
CA GLN A 135 -48.94 23.93 53.96
C GLN A 135 -48.87 25.31 54.61
N GLU A 136 -48.50 26.35 53.86
CA GLU A 136 -48.51 27.74 54.36
C GLU A 136 -49.91 28.14 54.86
N ARG A 137 -50.96 27.79 54.12
CA ARG A 137 -52.35 28.04 54.53
C ARG A 137 -52.71 27.29 55.82
N HIS A 138 -52.30 26.02 55.94
CA HIS A 138 -52.57 25.22 57.13
C HIS A 138 -51.82 25.77 58.36
N GLU A 139 -50.57 26.20 58.20
CA GLU A 139 -49.80 26.87 59.26
C GLU A 139 -50.51 28.15 59.74
N HIS A 140 -51.03 28.95 58.82
CA HIS A 140 -51.80 30.15 59.17
C HIS A 140 -53.10 29.82 59.93
N ILE A 141 -53.86 28.82 59.50
CA ILE A 141 -55.08 28.37 60.18
C ILE A 141 -54.75 27.87 61.59
N LEU A 142 -53.69 27.06 61.75
CA LEU A 142 -53.23 26.58 63.04
C LEU A 142 -52.87 27.74 63.98
N ALA A 143 -52.18 28.78 63.47
CA ALA A 143 -51.86 29.98 64.24
C ALA A 143 -53.12 30.73 64.72
N ILE A 144 -54.13 30.91 63.86
CA ILE A 144 -55.40 31.56 64.24
C ILE A 144 -56.16 30.73 65.27
N LEU A 145 -56.30 29.42 65.06
CA LEU A 145 -57.00 28.54 65.99
C LEU A 145 -56.31 28.48 67.34
N SER A 146 -54.97 28.45 67.36
CA SER A 146 -54.18 28.54 68.60
C SER A 146 -54.48 29.83 69.36
N LYS A 147 -54.47 30.99 68.67
CA LYS A 147 -54.82 32.28 69.27
C LYS A 147 -56.24 32.27 69.86
N ARG A 148 -57.25 31.84 69.08
CA ARG A 148 -58.64 31.77 69.55
C ARG A 148 -58.81 30.81 70.72
N SER A 149 -58.12 29.68 70.72
CA SER A 149 -58.14 28.71 71.82
C SER A 149 -57.62 29.34 73.11
N ILE A 150 -56.52 30.09 73.04
CA ILE A 150 -55.96 30.83 74.19
C ILE A 150 -56.96 31.88 74.69
N GLU A 151 -57.57 32.66 73.78
CA GLU A 151 -58.57 33.68 74.14
C GLU A 151 -59.81 33.06 74.81
N HIS A 152 -60.29 31.93 74.29
CA HIS A 152 -61.42 31.19 74.87
C HIS A 152 -61.05 30.62 76.24
N GLU A 153 -59.86 30.03 76.40
CA GLU A 153 -59.38 29.50 77.68
C GLU A 153 -59.25 30.60 78.74
N ALA A 154 -58.70 31.76 78.37
CA ALA A 154 -58.63 32.93 79.24
C ALA A 154 -60.03 33.43 79.65
N SER A 155 -60.96 33.50 78.69
CA SER A 155 -62.34 33.94 78.94
C SER A 155 -63.08 32.98 79.91
N ILE A 156 -62.90 31.67 79.73
CA ILE A 156 -63.45 30.64 80.64
C ILE A 156 -62.82 30.77 82.03
N ALA A 157 -61.51 31.00 82.13
CA ALA A 157 -60.83 31.20 83.41
C ALA A 157 -61.35 32.44 84.16
N SER A 158 -61.58 33.56 83.46
CA SER A 158 -62.16 34.76 84.04
C SER A 158 -63.60 34.55 84.53
N LEU A 159 -64.45 33.84 83.76
CA LEU A 159 -65.82 33.51 84.18
C LEU A 159 -65.84 32.64 85.45
N ARG A 160 -64.90 31.69 85.57
CA ARG A 160 -64.77 30.84 86.76
C ARG A 160 -64.32 31.60 88.01
N GLN A 161 -63.55 32.69 87.87
CA GLN A 161 -63.13 33.54 89.00
C GLN A 161 -64.22 34.52 89.47
N ALA A 162 -65.24 34.77 88.63
CA ALA A 162 -66.33 35.69 88.93
C ALA A 162 -67.54 35.03 89.62
N GLN A 163 -67.51 33.71 89.84
CA GLN A 163 -68.47 32.93 90.64
C GLN A 163 -67.85 32.55 91.98
#